data_AF-A0AAU6VXX4-F1
#
_entry.id   AF-A0AAU6VXX4-F1
#
_cell.length_a   1.000
_cell.length_b   1.000
_cell.length_c   1.000
_cell.angle_alpha   90.00
_cell.angle_beta   90.00
_cell.angle_gamma   90.00
#
_symmetry.space_group_name_H-M   'P 1'
#
loop_
_entity.id
_entity.type
_entity.pdbx_description
1 polymer ?
#
loop_
_entity_poly.entity_id
_entity_poly.type
_entity_poly.pdbx_seq_one_letter_code
_entity_poly.pdbx_strand_id
1 'polypeptide(L)'
;MFLRAELLKKLQGSGNVGVAQLDIPGLPIELKAHSRINYPTDKGADGFVHLADESDWIFKPKSVDPDNVRVGTPDAYTRQWDTEFKILNDVALRLGNNRNATGSINLFTERLTCTSALMLFSILKLVILIFS
;
A
#
# COMPACT_ATOMS: atom_id res chain seq x y z
N MET A 1 -0.44 -6.06 -18.60
CA MET A 1 0.88 -6.20 -17.93
C MET A 1 0.76 -7.31 -16.90
N PHE A 2 1.53 -8.39 -17.02
CA PHE A 2 1.47 -9.55 -16.11
C PHE A 2 2.53 -9.39 -15.01
N LEU A 3 2.28 -8.51 -14.05
CA LEU A 3 3.27 -8.12 -13.02
C LEU A 3 3.86 -9.31 -12.26
N ARG A 4 3.07 -10.38 -12.06
CA ARG A 4 3.54 -11.61 -11.42
C ARG A 4 4.61 -12.34 -12.20
N ALA A 5 4.54 -12.36 -13.53
CA ALA A 5 5.51 -13.10 -14.35
C ALA A 5 6.92 -12.49 -14.28
N GLU A 6 7.02 -11.22 -13.90
CA GLU A 6 8.27 -10.46 -13.77
C GLU A 6 8.93 -10.64 -12.39
N LEU A 7 8.21 -11.18 -11.40
CA LEU A 7 8.75 -11.44 -10.07
C LEU A 7 9.73 -12.62 -10.06
N LEU A 8 10.65 -12.62 -9.08
CA LEU A 8 11.44 -13.81 -8.77
C LEU A 8 10.54 -15.00 -8.43
N LYS A 9 10.89 -16.20 -8.90
CA LYS A 9 10.07 -17.43 -8.82
C LYS A 9 9.44 -17.70 -7.44
N LYS A 10 10.15 -17.39 -6.35
CA LYS A 10 9.64 -17.55 -4.97
C LYS A 10 8.51 -16.56 -4.62
N LEU A 11 8.60 -15.33 -5.14
CA LEU A 11 7.59 -14.29 -4.96
C LEU A 11 6.39 -14.50 -5.91
N GLN A 12 6.59 -15.12 -7.07
CA GLN A 12 5.48 -15.46 -7.98
C GLN A 12 4.39 -16.32 -7.30
N GLY A 13 4.79 -17.20 -6.39
CA GLY A 13 3.89 -18.12 -5.67
C GLY A 13 3.54 -17.70 -4.25
N SER A 14 3.91 -16.50 -3.78
CA SER A 14 3.68 -16.12 -2.38
C SER A 14 3.55 -14.62 -2.16
N GLY A 15 2.76 -14.22 -1.15
CA GLY A 15 2.51 -12.82 -0.85
C GLY A 15 1.44 -12.21 -1.77
N ASN A 16 1.27 -10.91 -1.63
CA ASN A 16 0.34 -10.11 -2.42
C ASN A 16 1.11 -9.05 -3.18
N VAL A 17 0.72 -8.84 -4.42
CA VAL A 17 1.13 -7.70 -5.24
C VAL A 17 0.03 -6.63 -5.20
N GLY A 18 0.46 -5.37 -5.05
CA GLY A 18 -0.38 -4.20 -5.24
C GLY A 18 0.25 -3.26 -6.26
N VAL A 19 -0.56 -2.67 -7.12
CA VAL A 19 -0.15 -1.63 -8.08
C VAL A 19 -1.07 -0.44 -7.94
N ALA A 20 -0.51 0.76 -7.84
CA ALA A 20 -1.26 2.00 -7.93
C ALA A 20 -0.90 2.74 -9.21
N GLN A 21 -1.91 3.12 -9.98
CA GLN A 21 -1.78 4.12 -11.03
C GLN A 21 -2.17 5.48 -10.45
N LEU A 22 -1.28 6.44 -10.58
CA LEU A 22 -1.39 7.77 -10.00
C LEU A 22 -1.59 8.79 -11.11
N ASP A 23 -2.60 9.63 -10.93
CA ASP A 23 -2.79 10.85 -11.70
C ASP A 23 -2.75 12.02 -10.72
N ILE A 24 -1.55 12.30 -10.20
CA ILE A 24 -1.27 13.38 -9.24
C ILE A 24 -0.01 14.11 -9.73
N PRO A 25 -0.08 15.42 -10.06
CA PRO A 25 1.06 16.17 -10.53
C PRO A 25 2.26 16.10 -9.56
N GLY A 26 3.45 15.82 -10.11
CA GLY A 26 4.69 15.73 -9.34
C GLY A 26 4.96 14.37 -8.69
N LEU A 27 4.06 13.40 -8.81
CA LEU A 27 4.29 12.02 -8.39
C LEU A 27 4.59 11.09 -9.57
N PRO A 28 5.22 9.92 -9.34
CA PRO A 28 5.31 8.87 -10.34
C PRO A 28 3.92 8.47 -10.82
N ILE A 29 3.78 8.05 -12.09
CA ILE A 29 2.49 7.60 -12.63
C ILE A 29 2.08 6.20 -12.15
N GLU A 30 3.03 5.43 -11.62
CA GLU A 30 2.81 4.07 -11.14
C GLU A 30 3.68 3.78 -9.92
N LEU A 31 3.12 3.08 -8.94
CA LEU A 31 3.82 2.48 -7.81
C LEU A 31 3.45 1.01 -7.69
N LYS A 32 4.39 0.18 -7.25
CA LYS A 32 4.19 -1.25 -7.02
C LYS A 32 4.62 -1.59 -5.61
N ALA A 33 3.91 -2.47 -4.93
CA ALA A 33 4.31 -3.00 -3.64
C ALA A 33 4.09 -4.51 -3.61
N HIS A 34 4.90 -5.20 -2.81
CA HIS A 34 4.75 -6.64 -2.57
C HIS A 34 4.78 -6.90 -1.07
N SER A 35 3.85 -7.66 -0.49
CA SER A 35 3.75 -7.84 0.98
C SER A 35 4.95 -8.57 1.63
N ARG A 36 5.82 -9.16 0.81
CA ARG A 36 7.08 -9.81 1.22
C ARG A 36 8.36 -9.05 0.84
N ILE A 37 8.24 -7.90 0.18
CA ILE A 37 9.36 -6.99 -0.10
C ILE A 37 9.11 -5.74 0.74
N ASN A 38 9.84 -5.61 1.84
CA ASN A 38 9.62 -4.59 2.84
C ASN A 38 10.82 -3.68 3.02
N TYR A 39 12.02 -4.11 2.63
CA TYR A 39 13.24 -3.32 2.77
C TYR A 39 14.00 -3.25 1.43
N PRO A 40 14.79 -2.19 1.21
CA PRO A 40 15.64 -2.08 0.01
C PRO A 40 16.64 -3.23 -0.15
N THR A 41 16.98 -3.91 0.95
CA THR A 41 17.91 -5.05 0.99
C THR A 41 17.24 -6.39 0.66
N ASP A 42 15.92 -6.42 0.52
CA ASP A 42 15.21 -7.64 0.14
C ASP A 42 15.53 -8.03 -1.32
N LYS A 43 15.58 -9.34 -1.59
CA LYS A 43 15.85 -9.83 -2.95
C LYS A 43 14.70 -9.46 -3.89
N GLY A 44 15.02 -8.76 -4.98
CA GLY A 44 14.03 -8.28 -5.95
C GLY A 44 13.29 -7.02 -5.52
N ALA A 45 13.89 -6.23 -4.60
CA ALA A 45 13.30 -5.00 -4.08
C ALA A 45 13.23 -3.85 -5.10
N ASP A 46 14.03 -3.91 -6.17
CA ASP A 46 14.10 -2.86 -7.18
C ASP A 46 12.73 -2.60 -7.83
N GLY A 47 12.34 -1.32 -7.87
CA GLY A 47 11.07 -0.89 -8.45
C GLY A 47 9.82 -1.15 -7.57
N PHE A 48 10.00 -1.64 -6.35
CA PHE A 48 8.94 -1.76 -5.36
C PHE A 48 9.04 -0.67 -4.30
N VAL A 49 7.89 -0.21 -3.83
CA VAL A 49 7.73 0.58 -2.62
C VAL A 49 7.97 -0.33 -1.41
N HIS A 50 8.77 0.16 -0.49
CA HIS A 50 9.16 -0.51 0.74
C HIS A 50 8.37 0.00 1.93
N LEU A 51 8.49 -0.67 3.07
CA LEU A 51 7.94 -0.16 4.32
C LEU A 51 8.85 0.99 4.77
N ALA A 52 8.27 2.18 4.94
CA ALA A 52 8.99 3.30 5.54
C ALA A 52 9.32 3.01 7.01
N ASP A 53 10.30 3.73 7.56
CA ASP A 53 10.58 3.67 8.99
C ASP A 53 9.35 4.12 9.79
N GLU A 54 9.13 3.52 10.96
CA GLU A 54 7.93 3.77 11.77
C GLU A 54 7.78 5.24 12.18
N SER A 55 8.91 5.96 12.35
CA SER A 55 8.91 7.40 12.61
C SER A 55 8.33 8.23 11.48
N ASP A 56 8.32 7.71 10.26
CA ASP A 56 7.91 8.39 9.04
C ASP A 56 6.51 7.95 8.59
N TRP A 57 5.82 7.13 9.38
CA TRP A 57 4.47 6.71 9.06
C TRP A 57 3.49 7.87 9.21
N ILE A 58 2.88 8.26 8.09
CA ILE A 58 1.76 9.20 8.06
C ILE A 58 0.47 8.51 8.51
N PHE A 59 0.31 7.24 8.15
CA PHE A 59 -0.83 6.43 8.54
C PHE A 59 -0.48 5.46 9.65
N LYS A 60 -1.44 5.18 10.53
CA LYS A 60 -1.30 4.13 11.55
C LYS A 60 -1.89 2.82 11.02
N PRO A 61 -1.09 1.74 10.89
CA PRO A 61 -1.62 0.44 10.49
C PRO A 61 -2.56 -0.09 11.59
N LYS A 62 -3.62 -0.79 11.18
CA LYS A 62 -4.50 -1.50 12.12
C LYS A 62 -3.97 -2.90 12.38
N SER A 63 -4.21 -3.42 13.58
CA SER A 63 -4.05 -4.85 13.86
C SER A 63 -5.37 -5.57 13.63
N VAL A 64 -5.35 -6.62 12.80
CA VAL A 64 -6.54 -7.36 12.38
C VAL A 64 -6.32 -8.85 12.64
N ASP A 65 -7.37 -9.55 13.04
CA ASP A 65 -7.35 -11.00 13.23
C ASP A 65 -6.99 -11.76 11.93
N PRO A 66 -6.50 -13.01 12.02
CA PRO A 66 -6.15 -13.84 10.86
C PRO A 66 -7.28 -14.01 9.84
N ASP A 67 -8.53 -14.02 10.32
CA ASP A 67 -9.73 -14.15 9.50
C ASP A 67 -10.12 -12.84 8.80
N ASN A 68 -9.44 -11.72 9.10
CA ASN A 68 -9.68 -10.40 8.51
C ASN A 68 -11.04 -9.77 8.84
N VAL A 69 -11.63 -10.14 9.97
CA VAL A 69 -12.97 -9.76 10.42
C VAL A 69 -12.91 -8.74 11.56
N ARG A 70 -12.01 -8.92 12.52
CA ARG A 70 -12.00 -8.16 13.79
C ARG A 70 -10.70 -7.37 13.95
N VAL A 71 -10.81 -6.21 14.59
CA VAL A 71 -9.69 -5.33 14.88
C VAL A 71 -9.33 -5.44 16.36
N GLY A 72 -8.04 -5.57 16.67
CA GLY A 72 -7.53 -5.50 18.05
C GLY A 72 -7.78 -6.75 18.91
N THR A 73 -7.98 -7.92 18.31
CA THR A 73 -8.05 -9.19 19.04
C THR A 73 -6.67 -9.65 19.53
N PRO A 74 -6.57 -10.57 20.52
CA PRO A 74 -5.28 -11.03 21.03
C PRO A 74 -4.36 -11.69 19.99
N ASP A 75 -4.95 -12.28 18.94
CA ASP A 75 -4.28 -12.92 17.81
C ASP A 75 -4.10 -11.99 16.60
N ALA A 76 -4.54 -10.73 16.71
CA ALA A 76 -4.42 -9.76 15.65
C ALA A 76 -2.95 -9.41 15.38
N TYR A 77 -2.61 -9.32 14.10
CA TYR A 77 -1.31 -8.82 13.66
C TYR A 77 -1.48 -7.51 12.90
N THR A 78 -0.47 -6.65 13.04
CA THR A 78 -0.44 -5.35 12.38
C THR A 78 -0.33 -5.51 10.86
N ARG A 79 -1.02 -4.61 10.15
CA ARG A 79 -1.20 -4.62 8.69
C ARG A 79 -0.24 -3.67 7.97
N GLN A 80 0.87 -3.29 8.59
CA GLN A 80 1.90 -2.46 7.95
C GLN A 80 2.55 -3.12 6.72
N TRP A 81 2.51 -4.46 6.65
CA TRP A 81 3.05 -5.23 5.52
C TRP A 81 2.16 -5.21 4.29
N ASP A 82 0.92 -4.72 4.42
CA ASP A 82 -0.03 -4.66 3.31
C ASP A 82 0.49 -3.73 2.22
N THR A 83 0.26 -4.14 0.97
CA THR A 83 0.73 -3.39 -0.20
C THR A 83 0.09 -2.00 -0.25
N GLU A 84 -1.14 -1.90 0.23
CA GLU A 84 -1.97 -0.70 0.21
C GLU A 84 -1.51 0.29 1.28
N PHE A 85 -1.11 -0.20 2.45
CA PHE A 85 -0.48 0.64 3.47
C PHE A 85 0.80 1.28 2.92
N LYS A 86 1.70 0.47 2.35
CA LYS A 86 2.98 0.93 1.82
C LYS A 86 2.82 1.96 0.70
N ILE A 87 1.96 1.66 -0.29
CA ILE A 87 1.69 2.58 -1.41
C ILE A 87 1.10 3.90 -0.92
N LEU A 88 0.05 3.86 -0.09
CA LEU A 88 -0.60 5.09 0.38
C LEU A 88 0.34 5.91 1.25
N ASN A 89 1.12 5.27 2.13
CA ASN A 89 2.10 5.97 2.97
C ASN A 89 3.22 6.61 2.14
N ASP A 90 3.73 5.91 1.12
CA ASP A 90 4.74 6.46 0.19
C ASP A 90 4.19 7.65 -0.60
N VAL A 91 2.95 7.58 -1.10
CA VAL A 91 2.28 8.74 -1.73
C VAL A 91 2.18 9.92 -0.77
N ALA A 92 1.72 9.69 0.47
CA ALA A 92 1.60 10.74 1.47
C ALA A 92 2.96 11.37 1.83
N LEU A 93 4.00 10.57 1.96
CA LEU A 93 5.37 11.03 2.21
C LEU A 93 5.90 11.90 1.05
N ARG A 94 5.67 11.49 -0.21
CA ARG A 94 6.08 12.27 -1.39
C ARG A 94 5.34 13.59 -1.51
N LEU A 95 4.06 13.62 -1.11
CA LEU A 95 3.27 14.85 -1.07
C LEU A 95 3.74 15.80 0.05
N GLY A 96 4.24 15.26 1.15
CA GLY A 96 4.76 16.02 2.28
C GLY A 96 3.75 17.08 2.76
N ASN A 97 4.18 18.34 2.78
CA ASN A 97 3.34 19.46 3.22
C ASN A 97 2.42 20.04 2.14
N ASN A 98 2.39 19.46 0.92
CA ASN A 98 1.54 19.96 -0.15
C ASN A 98 0.08 19.54 0.05
N ARG A 99 -0.64 20.32 0.87
CA ARG A 99 -2.06 20.11 1.16
C ARG A 99 -3.01 20.47 0.01
N ASN A 100 -2.50 21.06 -1.07
CA ASN A 100 -3.27 21.44 -2.24
C ASN A 100 -3.12 20.44 -3.40
N ALA A 101 -2.38 19.35 -3.20
CA ALA A 101 -2.26 18.30 -4.20
C ALA A 101 -3.62 17.63 -4.41
N THR A 102 -4.04 17.55 -5.67
CA THR A 102 -5.28 16.89 -6.07
C THR A 102 -5.00 15.95 -7.22
N GLY A 103 -5.81 14.89 -7.34
CA GLY A 103 -5.62 13.89 -8.38
C GLY A 103 -6.41 12.62 -8.10
N SER A 104 -5.94 11.49 -8.63
CA SER A 104 -6.55 10.19 -8.39
C SER A 104 -5.54 9.06 -8.23
N ILE A 105 -5.96 8.01 -7.53
CA ILE A 105 -5.17 6.79 -7.27
C ILE A 105 -6.05 5.59 -7.62
N ASN A 106 -5.71 4.86 -8.68
CA ASN A 106 -6.35 3.58 -8.99
C ASN A 106 -5.50 2.45 -8.42
N LEU A 107 -5.99 1.79 -7.38
CA LEU A 107 -5.28 0.74 -6.65
C LEU A 107 -5.79 -0.65 -7.03
N PHE A 108 -4.88 -1.52 -7.47
CA PHE A 108 -5.14 -2.88 -7.91
C PHE A 108 -4.37 -3.85 -7.01
N THR A 109 -5.07 -4.67 -6.22
CA THR A 109 -4.45 -5.66 -5.32
C THR A 109 -5.00 -7.06 -5.52
N GLU A 110 -4.16 -8.07 -5.28
CA GLU A 110 -4.51 -9.48 -5.55
C GLU A 110 -5.42 -10.12 -4.52
N ARG A 111 -5.47 -9.57 -3.29
CA ARG A 111 -6.38 -10.05 -2.26
C ARG A 111 -7.50 -9.04 -2.07
N LEU A 112 -8.72 -9.56 -1.94
CA LEU A 112 -9.81 -8.79 -1.38
C LEU A 112 -9.35 -8.21 -0.06
N THR A 113 -9.68 -6.95 0.08
CA THR A 113 -9.18 -6.16 1.18
C THR A 113 -9.95 -6.57 2.41
N CYS A 114 -9.26 -6.68 3.54
CA CYS A 114 -9.89 -7.15 4.77
C CYS A 114 -11.17 -6.38 5.05
N THR A 115 -12.11 -6.96 5.80
CA THR A 115 -13.32 -6.21 6.20
C THR A 115 -12.95 -4.96 7.02
N SER A 116 -11.76 -4.92 7.65
CA SER A 116 -11.16 -3.71 8.23
C SER A 116 -10.74 -2.63 7.21
N ALA A 117 -10.55 -3.03 5.95
CA ALA A 117 -10.36 -2.22 4.77
C ALA A 117 -11.66 -2.01 3.97
N LEU A 118 -12.82 -2.47 4.44
CA LEU A 118 -14.12 -2.02 3.92
C LEU A 118 -14.38 -0.52 4.20
N MET A 119 -13.44 0.16 4.88
CA MET A 119 -13.34 1.62 4.96
C MET A 119 -12.36 2.23 3.95
N LEU A 120 -11.95 1.49 2.90
CA LEU A 120 -10.92 1.94 1.96
C LEU A 120 -10.96 1.36 0.53
N PHE A 121 -12.01 0.66 0.09
CA PHE A 121 -12.04 0.07 -1.27
C PHE A 121 -13.26 0.36 -2.13
N SER A 122 -12.97 0.97 -3.30
CA SER A 122 -13.30 0.54 -4.66
C SER A 122 -13.45 1.79 -5.52
N ILE A 123 -12.50 2.05 -6.44
CA ILE A 123 -12.38 3.30 -7.21
C ILE A 123 -12.36 4.52 -6.28
N LEU A 124 -11.26 4.70 -5.54
CA LEU A 124 -11.06 5.94 -4.80
C LEU A 124 -10.59 6.98 -5.82
N LYS A 125 -11.54 7.73 -6.41
CA LYS A 125 -11.24 9.08 -6.87
C LYS A 125 -11.01 9.91 -5.61
N LEU A 126 -9.83 9.72 -5.01
CA LEU A 126 -9.41 10.40 -3.80
C LEU A 126 -9.09 11.84 -4.21
N VAL A 127 -10.12 12.68 -4.21
CA VAL A 127 -9.91 14.13 -4.09
C VAL A 127 -9.33 14.31 -2.70
N ILE A 128 -8.00 14.35 -2.61
CA ILE A 128 -7.25 14.60 -1.38
C ILE A 128 -7.61 16.04 -0.95
N LEU A 129 -8.71 16.19 -0.23
CA LEU A 129 -8.97 17.34 0.62
C LEU A 129 -8.53 16.92 2.02
N ILE A 130 -7.27 17.19 2.34
CA ILE A 130 -6.78 17.03 3.71
C ILE A 130 -7.47 18.11 4.53
N PHE A 131 -8.58 17.74 5.19
CA PHE A 131 -9.33 18.63 6.07
C PHE A 131 -8.44 19.09 7.24
N SER A 132 -8.57 20.38 7.54
CA SER A 132 -7.99 21.12 8.66
C SER A 132 -8.40 20.56 10.01
#